data_AF-A0A536XHN2-F1
#
_entry.id   AF-A0A536XHN2-F1
#
_cell.length_a   1.000
_cell.length_b   1.000
_cell.length_c   1.000
_cell.angle_alpha   90.00
_cell.angle_beta   90.00
_cell.angle_gamma   90.00
#
_symmetry.space_group_name_H-M   'P 1'
#
loop_
_entity.id
_entity.type
_entity.pdbx_description
1 polymer ?
#
loop_
_entity_poly.entity_id
_entity_poly.type
_entity_poly.pdbx_seq_one_letter_code
_entity_poly.pdbx_strand_id
1 'polypeptide(L)'
;QIARAVKAHFDGMTRDATDFVAEAQNPLRLRDADQQLLQRTAEGYVVSEVAHHLQVSEHEVGVRMRNIYRKLQFDLRADALTLNLF
;
A
#
# COMPACT_ATOMS: atom_id res chain seq x y z
N GLN A 1 13.28 7.06 0.19
CA GLN A 1 13.57 5.76 0.83
C GLN A 1 12.33 5.11 1.44
N ILE A 2 11.44 5.86 2.12
CA ILE A 2 10.20 5.34 2.74
C ILE A 2 9.28 4.62 1.75
N ALA A 3 8.98 5.20 0.57
CA ALA A 3 8.09 4.57 -0.41
C ALA A 3 8.54 3.17 -0.85
N ARG A 4 9.86 2.93 -0.97
CA ARG A 4 10.41 1.59 -1.26
C ARG A 4 10.15 0.60 -0.13
N ALA A 5 10.29 1.02 1.12
CA ALA A 5 10.01 0.17 2.28
C ALA A 5 8.51 -0.17 2.39
N VAL A 6 7.64 0.83 2.19
CA VAL A 6 6.18 0.63 2.17
C VAL A 6 5.80 -0.35 1.07
N LYS A 7 6.37 -0.19 -0.13
CA LYS A 7 6.15 -1.13 -1.24
C LYS A 7 6.58 -2.55 -0.88
N ALA A 8 7.78 -2.72 -0.34
CA ALA A 8 8.30 -4.03 0.05
C ALA A 8 7.39 -4.74 1.07
N HIS A 9 6.81 -3.99 2.01
CA HIS A 9 5.85 -4.53 2.96
C HIS A 9 4.60 -5.10 2.27
N PHE A 10 3.94 -4.33 1.39
CA PHE A 10 2.74 -4.79 0.68
C PHE A 10 3.03 -5.88 -0.37
N ASP A 11 4.22 -5.88 -0.98
CA ASP A 11 4.67 -6.98 -1.84
C ASP A 11 4.81 -8.29 -1.07
N GLY A 12 5.33 -8.23 0.18
CA GLY A 12 5.44 -9.38 1.08
C GLY A 12 4.09 -9.95 1.48
N MET A 13 3.15 -9.07 1.88
CA MET A 13 1.78 -9.45 2.24
C MET A 13 1.07 -10.21 1.11
N THR A 14 1.31 -9.81 -0.15
CA THR A 14 0.73 -10.48 -1.32
C THR A 14 1.33 -11.88 -1.56
N ARG A 15 2.58 -12.12 -1.14
CA ARG A 15 3.25 -13.44 -1.28
C ARG A 15 2.83 -14.44 -0.22
N ASP A 16 2.57 -13.97 0.99
CA ASP A 16 2.20 -14.83 2.13
C ASP A 16 0.73 -15.29 2.08
N ALA A 17 -0.05 -14.66 1.20
CA ALA A 17 -1.43 -15.01 0.90
C ALA A 17 -1.56 -16.41 0.26
N THR A 18 -1.74 -17.42 1.10
CA THR A 18 -1.89 -18.83 0.70
C THR A 18 -3.31 -19.17 0.21
N ASP A 19 -4.30 -18.33 0.51
CA ASP A 19 -5.68 -18.47 0.07
C ASP A 19 -6.13 -17.23 -0.74
N PHE A 20 -6.33 -17.43 -2.05
CA PHE A 20 -6.71 -16.37 -2.98
C PHE A 20 -8.09 -15.75 -2.67
N VAL A 21 -9.03 -16.53 -2.11
CA VAL A 21 -10.38 -16.04 -1.78
C VAL A 21 -10.36 -15.17 -0.53
N ALA A 22 -9.57 -15.56 0.48
CA ALA A 22 -9.32 -14.75 1.66
C ALA A 22 -8.55 -13.47 1.31
N GLU A 23 -7.59 -13.58 0.39
CA GLU A 23 -6.76 -12.46 -0.06
C GLU A 23 -7.55 -11.41 -0.86
N ALA A 24 -8.47 -11.84 -1.73
CA ALA A 24 -9.35 -10.91 -2.45
C ALA A 24 -10.29 -10.12 -1.50
N GLN A 25 -10.59 -10.67 -0.34
CA GLN A 25 -11.42 -10.04 0.70
C GLN A 25 -10.60 -9.28 1.74
N ASN A 26 -9.27 -9.34 1.67
CA ASN A 26 -8.39 -8.69 2.64
C ASN A 26 -8.53 -7.16 2.57
N PRO A 27 -9.07 -6.50 3.61
CA PRO A 27 -9.26 -5.05 3.60
C PRO A 27 -7.94 -4.26 3.59
N LEU A 28 -6.81 -4.90 3.92
CA LEU A 28 -5.47 -4.31 3.91
C LEU A 28 -4.79 -4.44 2.55
N ARG A 29 -5.29 -5.31 1.66
CA ARG A 29 -4.77 -5.44 0.30
C ARG A 29 -4.85 -4.12 -0.45
N LEU A 30 -3.78 -3.77 -1.16
CA LEU A 30 -3.77 -2.61 -2.04
C LEU A 30 -4.52 -2.93 -3.33
N ARG A 31 -5.27 -1.95 -3.84
CA ARG A 31 -5.84 -2.02 -5.19
C ARG A 31 -4.72 -1.86 -6.20
N ASP A 32 -4.89 -2.39 -7.41
CA ASP A 32 -3.87 -2.32 -8.47
C ASP A 32 -3.43 -0.88 -8.77
N ALA A 33 -4.37 0.06 -8.79
CA ALA A 33 -4.06 1.48 -8.97
C ALA A 33 -3.22 2.08 -7.82
N ASP A 34 -3.43 1.62 -6.59
CA ASP A 34 -2.66 2.06 -5.42
C ASP A 34 -1.27 1.39 -5.40
N GLN A 35 -1.15 0.15 -5.88
CA GLN A 35 0.13 -0.50 -6.11
C GLN A 35 0.94 0.22 -7.18
N GLN A 36 0.33 0.61 -8.29
CA GLN A 36 0.99 1.39 -9.35
C GLN A 36 1.44 2.77 -8.86
N LEU A 37 0.59 3.45 -8.09
CA LEU A 37 0.92 4.71 -7.44
C LEU A 37 2.16 4.56 -6.55
N LEU A 38 2.18 3.51 -5.72
CA LEU A 38 3.29 3.24 -4.80
C LEU A 38 4.57 2.83 -5.55
N GLN A 39 4.47 2.03 -6.61
CA GLN A 39 5.57 1.65 -7.50
C GLN A 39 6.24 2.90 -8.10
N ARG A 40 5.48 3.78 -8.74
CA ARG A 40 6.02 5.00 -9.36
C ARG A 40 6.64 5.94 -8.32
N THR A 41 6.00 6.06 -7.16
CA THR A 41 6.58 6.85 -6.06
C THR A 41 7.90 6.23 -5.57
N ALA A 42 8.01 4.90 -5.53
CA ALA A 42 9.22 4.19 -5.13
C ALA A 42 10.37 4.31 -6.16
N GLU A 43 10.03 4.46 -7.44
CA GLU A 43 10.94 4.76 -8.56
C GLU A 43 11.42 6.22 -8.56
N GLY A 44 10.73 7.12 -7.86
CA GLY A 44 11.13 8.52 -7.70
C GLY A 44 10.36 9.51 -8.56
N TYR A 45 9.28 9.09 -9.22
CA TYR A 45 8.38 10.00 -9.92
C TYR A 45 7.74 11.01 -8.95
N VAL A 46 7.60 12.26 -9.40
CA VAL A 46 6.95 13.31 -8.60
C VAL A 46 5.42 13.22 -8.68
N VAL A 47 4.72 13.87 -7.75
CA VAL A 47 3.25 13.77 -7.60
C VAL A 47 2.50 14.10 -8.89
N SER A 48 2.92 15.15 -9.61
CA SER A 48 2.30 15.56 -10.87
C SER A 48 2.46 14.52 -11.99
N GLU A 49 3.64 13.89 -12.09
CA GLU A 49 3.90 12.82 -13.05
C GLU A 49 3.06 11.57 -12.72
N VAL A 50 2.96 11.22 -11.44
CA VAL A 50 2.13 10.09 -10.99
C VAL A 50 0.65 10.37 -11.27
N ALA A 51 0.18 11.58 -10.98
CA ALA A 51 -1.19 12.01 -11.27
C ALA A 51 -1.51 11.91 -12.76
N HIS A 52 -0.61 12.39 -13.62
CA HIS A 52 -0.75 12.29 -15.07
C HIS A 52 -0.82 10.83 -15.54
N HIS A 53 0.09 9.97 -15.09
CA HIS A 53 0.10 8.55 -15.46
C HIS A 53 -1.16 7.79 -15.03
N LEU A 54 -1.70 8.13 -13.86
CA LEU A 54 -2.88 7.47 -13.30
C LEU A 54 -4.20 8.13 -13.75
N GLN A 55 -4.13 9.19 -14.56
CA GLN A 55 -5.28 9.99 -14.99
C GLN A 55 -6.16 10.47 -13.82
N VAL A 56 -5.52 10.94 -12.74
CA VAL A 56 -6.19 11.49 -11.55
C VAL A 56 -5.62 12.87 -11.21
N SER A 57 -6.27 13.58 -10.29
CA SER A 57 -5.73 14.82 -9.75
C SER A 57 -4.59 14.58 -8.75
N GLU A 58 -3.68 15.56 -8.60
CA GLU A 58 -2.64 15.52 -7.56
C GLU A 58 -3.24 15.43 -6.15
N HIS A 59 -4.39 16.07 -5.92
CA HIS A 59 -5.14 15.96 -4.67
C HIS A 59 -5.52 14.50 -4.39
N GLU A 60 -6.03 13.80 -5.39
CA GLU A 60 -6.41 12.39 -5.26
C GLU A 60 -5.21 11.49 -5.02
N VAL A 61 -4.05 11.76 -5.64
CA VAL A 61 -2.78 11.07 -5.31
C VAL A 61 -2.48 11.19 -3.81
N GLY A 62 -2.60 12.40 -3.24
CA GLY A 62 -2.40 12.64 -1.82
C GLY A 62 -3.37 11.86 -0.93
N VAL A 63 -4.65 11.79 -1.30
CA VAL A 63 -5.68 11.02 -0.58
C VAL A 63 -5.38 9.52 -0.63
N ARG A 64 -5.05 8.98 -1.81
CA ARG A 64 -4.71 7.56 -1.98
C ARG A 64 -3.47 7.20 -1.19
N MET A 65 -2.42 8.02 -1.24
CA MET A 65 -1.19 7.83 -0.46
C MET A 65 -1.48 7.81 1.05
N ARG A 66 -2.34 8.70 1.55
CA ARG A 66 -2.76 8.70 2.95
C ARG A 66 -3.46 7.39 3.34
N ASN A 67 -4.30 6.85 2.47
CA ASN A 67 -5.00 5.59 2.71
C ASN A 67 -4.02 4.39 2.74
N ILE A 68 -3.01 4.38 1.87
CA ILE A 68 -1.94 3.37 1.90
C ILE A 68 -1.21 3.39 3.26
N TYR A 69 -0.80 4.57 3.73
CA TYR A 69 -0.15 4.69 5.04
C TYR A 69 -1.05 4.26 6.21
N ARG A 70 -2.36 4.52 6.13
CA ARG A 70 -3.32 4.05 7.14
C ARG A 70 -3.42 2.52 7.20
N LYS A 71 -3.44 1.86 6.04
CA LYS A 71 -3.43 0.38 5.96
C LYS A 71 -2.16 -0.19 6.59
N LEU A 72 -0.99 0.38 6.26
CA LEU A 72 0.29 0.00 6.88
C LEU A 72 0.28 0.17 8.40
N GLN A 73 -0.20 1.32 8.89
CA GLN A 73 -0.27 1.57 10.34
C GLN A 73 -1.21 0.60 11.05
N PHE A 74 -2.31 0.22 10.42
CA PHE A 74 -3.22 -0.76 10.98
C PHE A 74 -2.56 -2.14 11.06
N ASP A 75 -1.91 -2.59 9.99
CA ASP A 75 -1.23 -3.88 9.92
C ASP A 75 -0.14 -4.01 10.99
N LEU A 76 0.76 -3.01 11.07
CA LEU A 76 1.82 -2.97 12.08
C LEU A 76 1.28 -3.00 13.53
N ARG A 77 0.12 -2.38 13.78
CA ARG A 77 -0.52 -2.40 15.09
C ARG A 77 -1.21 -3.73 15.37
N ALA A 78 -1.84 -4.33 14.36
CA ALA A 78 -2.46 -5.63 14.49
C ALA A 78 -1.41 -6.71 14.81
N ASP A 79 -0.27 -6.69 14.12
CA ASP A 79 0.85 -7.60 14.39
C ASP A 79 1.41 -7.41 15.81
N ALA A 80 1.59 -6.16 16.24
CA ALA A 80 2.01 -5.85 17.61
C ALA A 80 1.01 -6.34 18.69
N LEU A 81 -0.30 -6.33 18.40
CA LEU A 81 -1.31 -6.86 19.32
C LEU A 81 -1.26 -8.40 19.37
N THR A 82 -1.06 -9.06 18.23
CA THR A 82 -0.89 -10.52 18.17
C THR A 82 0.30 -10.98 18.99
N LEU A 83 1.44 -10.27 18.93
CA LEU A 83 2.64 -10.65 19.68
C LEU A 83 2.50 -10.48 21.20
N ASN A 84 1.62 -9.59 21.67
CA ASN A 84 1.40 -9.33 23.10
C ASN A 84 0.39 -10.29 23.76
N LEU A 85 -0.24 -11.17 23.00
CA LEU A 85 -1.24 -12.13 23.48
C LEU A 85 -0.68 -13.54 23.74
N PHE A 86 0.64 -13.72 23.63
CA PHE A 86 1.36 -14.98 23.92
C PHE A 86 2.34 -14.82 25.08
#